data_AF-A0AA43GWS5-F1
#
_entry.id   AF-A0AA43GWS5-F1
#
_cell.length_a   1.000
_cell.length_b   1.000
_cell.length_c   1.000
_cell.angle_alpha   90.00
_cell.angle_beta   90.00
_cell.angle_gamma   90.00
#
_symmetry.space_group_name_H-M   'P 1'
#
loop_
_entity.id
_entity.type
_entity.pdbx_description
1 polymer ?
#
loop_
_entity_poly.entity_id
_entity_poly.type
_entity_poly.pdbx_seq_one_letter_code
_entity_poly.pdbx_strand_id
1 'polypeptide(L)' 'MEKINQEKQYFLKYLSTAPVLAVASVILAFTTWTIFNYIFPDLLFHPLP' A
#
# COMPACT_ATOMS: atom_id res chain seq x y z
N MET A 1 -0.63 3.41 32.20
CA MET A 1 -1.38 3.19 30.94
C MET A 1 -1.34 4.39 30.00
N GLU A 2 -1.39 5.62 30.51
CA GLU A 2 -1.37 6.84 29.68
C GLU A 2 -0.13 7.00 28.78
N LYS A 3 1.09 6.76 29.32
CA LYS A 3 2.32 6.74 28.52
C LYS A 3 2.29 5.76 27.34
N ILE A 4 1.72 4.57 27.53
CA ILE A 4 1.60 3.54 26.48
C ILE A 4 0.70 4.03 25.35
N ASN A 5 -0.37 4.77 25.67
CA ASN A 5 -1.24 5.36 24.66
C ASN A 5 -0.56 6.48 23.88
N GLN A 6 0.28 7.28 24.54
CA GLN A 6 1.06 8.34 23.89
C GLN A 6 2.10 7.76 22.92
N GLU A 7 2.80 6.69 23.29
CA GLU A 7 3.77 6.00 22.42
C GLU A 7 3.09 5.45 21.16
N LYS A 8 1.91 4.82 21.30
CA LYS A 8 1.10 4.36 20.16
C LYS A 8 0.70 5.52 19.25
N GLN A 9 0.31 6.66 19.82
CA GLN A 9 -0.07 7.84 19.04
C GLN A 9 1.11 8.42 18.26
N TYR A 10 2.31 8.50 18.84
CA TYR A 10 3.51 8.94 18.13
C TYR A 10 3.89 7.98 17.00
N PHE A 11 3.76 6.68 17.24
CA PHE A 11 3.99 5.67 16.21
C PHE A 11 3.02 5.83 15.03
N LEU A 12 1.72 5.98 15.29
CA LEU A 12 0.73 6.24 14.25
C LEU A 12 1.02 7.55 13.50
N LYS A 13 1.44 8.59 14.22
CA LYS A 13 1.83 9.88 13.61
C LYS A 13 3.02 9.73 12.67
N TYR A 14 4.01 8.91 13.05
CA TYR A 14 5.14 8.55 12.19
C TYR A 14 4.67 7.81 10.93
N LEU A 15 3.78 6.81 11.07
CA LEU A 15 3.22 6.08 9.92
C LEU A 15 2.42 6.98 8.98
N SER A 16 1.78 8.03 9.50
CA SER A 16 1.05 9.02 8.72
C SER A 16 1.92 10.11 8.09
N THR A 17 3.26 10.05 8.22
CA THR A 17 4.14 11.01 7.53
C THR A 17 4.13 10.79 6.03
N ALA A 18 4.23 11.87 5.26
CA ALA A 18 4.25 11.84 3.79
C ALA A 18 5.23 10.80 3.18
N PRO A 19 6.51 10.71 3.61
CA PRO A 19 7.42 9.71 3.04
C PRO A 19 7.00 8.27 3.36
N VAL A 20 6.49 7.99 4.55
CA VAL A 20 6.05 6.63 4.93
C VAL A 20 4.80 6.23 4.14
N LEU A 21 3.84 7.15 4.00
CA LEU A 21 2.66 6.92 3.17
C LEU A 21 3.00 6.76 1.68
N ALA A 22 3.99 7.49 1.17
CA ALA A 22 4.45 7.35 -0.22
C ALA A 22 5.04 5.95 -0.48
N VAL A 23 5.81 5.41 0.45
CA VAL A 23 6.32 4.03 0.33
C VAL A 23 5.17 3.02 0.43
N ALA A 24 4.25 3.21 1.40
CA ALA A 24 3.10 2.34 1.56
C ALA A 24 2.20 2.33 0.30
N SER A 25 2.00 3.48 -0.35
CA SER A 25 1.19 3.55 -1.57
C SER A 25 1.86 2.86 -2.76
N VAL A 26 3.18 2.99 -2.91
CA VAL A 26 3.94 2.26 -3.94
C VAL A 26 3.85 0.76 -3.72
N ILE A 27 4.01 0.28 -2.48
CA ILE A 27 3.85 -1.14 -2.14
C ILE A 27 2.45 -1.63 -2.53
N LEU A 28 1.41 -0.88 -2.18
CA LEU A 28 0.03 -1.24 -2.53
C LEU A 28 -0.17 -1.30 -4.05
N ALA A 29 0.24 -0.25 -4.77
CA ALA A 29 0.11 -0.19 -6.22
C ALA A 29 0.86 -1.35 -6.91
N PHE A 30 2.09 -1.63 -6.47
CA PHE A 30 2.91 -2.72 -7.01
C PHE A 30 2.31 -4.09 -6.69
N THR A 31 1.77 -4.29 -5.48
CA THR A 31 1.13 -5.55 -5.09
C THR A 31 -0.13 -5.77 -5.91
N THR A 32 -0.97 -4.74 -6.09
CA THR A 32 -2.15 -4.81 -6.95
C THR A 32 -1.77 -5.14 -8.39
N TRP A 33 -0.75 -4.48 -8.94
CA TRP A 33 -0.25 -4.75 -10.28
C TRP A 33 0.30 -6.16 -10.43
N THR A 34 1.06 -6.64 -9.45
CA THR A 34 1.64 -7.99 -9.46
C THR A 34 0.54 -9.06 -9.43
N ILE A 35 -0.45 -8.92 -8.55
CA ILE A 35 -1.58 -9.85 -8.46
C ILE A 35 -2.40 -9.84 -9.76
N PHE A 36 -2.61 -8.66 -10.34
CA PHE A 36 -3.32 -8.54 -11.62
C PHE A 36 -2.60 -9.29 -12.75
N ASN A 37 -1.29 -9.12 -12.89
CA ASN A 37 -0.50 -9.84 -13.90
C ASN A 37 -0.35 -11.33 -13.57
N TYR A 38 -0.46 -11.75 -12.30
CA TYR A 38 -0.49 -13.17 -11.95
C TYR A 38 -1.80 -13.84 -12.40
N ILE A 39 -2.93 -13.15 -12.28
CA ILE A 39 -4.26 -13.66 -12.69
C ILE A 39 -4.47 -13.52 -14.20
N PHE A 40 -3.98 -12.42 -14.80
CA PHE A 40 -4.10 -12.09 -16.22
C PHE A 40 -2.72 -11.84 -16.86
N PRO A 41 -1.88 -12.88 -17.01
CA PRO A 41 -0.48 -12.73 -17.42
C PRO A 41 -0.29 -12.20 -18.84
N ASP A 42 -1.18 -12.54 -19.77
CA ASP A 42 -1.04 -12.23 -21.19
C ASP A 42 -2.07 -11.18 -21.68
N LEU A 43 -2.56 -10.33 -20.76
CA LEU A 43 -3.51 -9.26 -21.12
C LEU A 43 -2.79 -8.08 -21.78
N LEU A 44 -2.41 -8.26 -23.05
CA LEU A 44 -1.82 -7.21 -23.87
C LEU A 44 -2.87 -6.18 -24.35
N PHE A 45 -4.10 -6.63 -24.55
CA PHE A 45 -5.25 -5.82 -24.96
C PHE A 45 -6.52 -6.32 -24.28
N HIS A 46 -7.48 -5.42 -24.05
CA HIS A 46 -8.79 -5.83 -23.57
C HIS A 46 -9.50 -6.63 -24.69
N PRO A 47 -10.10 -7.79 -24.40
CA PRO A 47 -10.82 -8.56 -25.41
C PRO A 47 -11.96 -7.70 -26.01
N LEU A 48 -12.07 -7.73 -27.33
CA LEU A 48 -13.19 -7.10 -28.03
C LEU A 48 -14.46 -7.94 -27.80
N PRO A 49 -15.63 -7.29 -27.65
CA PRO A 49 -16.90 -7.96 -27.33
C PRO A 49 -17.40 -8.89 -28.44
#